data_AF-A0AAU9CGG3-F1
#
_entry.id   AF-A0AAU9CGG3-F1
#
_cell.length_a   1.000
_cell.length_b   1.000
_cell.length_c   1.000
_cell.angle_alpha   90.00
_cell.angle_beta   90.00
_cell.angle_gamma   90.00
#
_symmetry.space_group_name_H-M   'P 1'
#
loop_
_entity.id
_entity.type
_entity.pdbx_description
1 polymer ?
#
loop_
_entity_poly.entity_id
_entity_poly.type
_entity_poly.pdbx_seq_one_letter_code
_entity_poly.pdbx_strand_id
1 'polypeptide(L)'
;MLQRPKLLFQRRRHYLSEKYRTMDGKKRSNIKPGLRVNIVLKQDQRTGKLTEGIVKDLLTKSGTHPHGIKVRLESGEVGRVKEILD
;
A
#
# COMPACT_ATOMS: atom_id res chain seq x y z
N MET A 1 -26.86 -21.31 32.21
CA MET A 1 -25.98 -20.13 32.32
C MET A 1 -24.57 -20.57 31.95
N LEU A 2 -23.81 -20.06 30.99
CA LEU A 2 -23.88 -18.93 30.07
C LEU A 2 -23.26 -19.46 28.77
N GLN A 3 -24.01 -19.48 27.66
CA GLN A 3 -23.38 -19.66 26.34
C GLN A 3 -22.52 -18.41 26.08
N ARG A 4 -21.20 -18.57 26.16
CA ARG A 4 -20.24 -17.50 25.88
C ARG A 4 -20.45 -17.00 24.45
N PRO A 5 -20.69 -15.69 24.21
CA PRO A 5 -21.14 -15.23 22.91
C PRO A 5 -19.97 -15.21 21.92
N LYS A 6 -20.05 -16.03 20.87
CA LYS A 6 -19.17 -16.03 19.68
C LYS A 6 -19.16 -14.68 18.91
N LEU A 7 -19.92 -13.68 19.37
CA LEU A 7 -20.16 -12.38 18.73
C LEU A 7 -19.01 -11.36 18.87
N LEU A 8 -18.18 -11.45 19.91
CA LEU A 8 -17.05 -10.52 20.12
C LEU A 8 -15.89 -10.76 19.14
N PHE A 9 -15.76 -11.96 18.59
CA PHE A 9 -14.70 -12.31 17.65
C PHE A 9 -15.00 -11.83 16.21
N GLN A 10 -16.27 -11.86 15.80
CA GLN A 10 -16.67 -11.43 14.46
C GLN A 10 -16.59 -9.90 14.28
N ARG A 11 -16.92 -9.12 15.32
CA ARG A 11 -16.83 -7.64 15.27
C ARG A 11 -15.38 -7.12 15.13
N ARG A 12 -14.41 -7.83 15.70
CA ARG A 12 -12.99 -7.40 15.67
C ARG A 12 -12.35 -7.55 14.28
N ARG A 13 -12.74 -8.57 13.49
CA ARG A 13 -12.26 -8.73 12.10
C ARG A 13 -12.81 -7.67 11.16
N HIS A 14 -14.07 -7.27 11.33
CA HIS A 14 -14.69 -6.24 10.48
C HIS A 14 -14.04 -4.87 10.70
N TYR A 15 -13.83 -4.48 11.96
CA TYR A 15 -13.15 -3.22 12.29
C TYR A 15 -11.75 -3.12 11.71
N LEU A 16 -10.96 -4.21 11.76
CA LEU A 16 -9.63 -4.23 11.15
C LEU A 16 -9.71 -4.19 9.61
N SER A 17 -10.68 -4.87 8.98
CA SER A 17 -10.89 -4.80 7.53
C SER A 17 -11.26 -3.40 7.04
N GLU A 18 -12.14 -2.70 7.75
CA GLU A 18 -12.56 -1.34 7.37
C GLU A 18 -11.48 -0.30 7.66
N LYS A 19 -10.74 -0.47 8.76
CA LYS A 19 -9.64 0.44 9.14
C LYS A 19 -8.43 0.34 8.21
N TYR A 20 -8.17 -0.82 7.60
CA TYR A 20 -7.04 -1.06 6.69
C TYR A 20 -7.49 -1.30 5.26
N ARG A 21 -8.23 -0.34 4.68
CA ARG A 21 -8.68 -0.43 3.28
C ARG A 21 -7.53 -0.08 2.34
N THR A 22 -6.71 -1.07 1.98
CA THR A 22 -5.57 -0.87 1.06
C THR A 22 -6.06 -0.57 -0.36
N MET A 23 -5.76 0.61 -0.88
CA MET A 23 -5.99 0.92 -2.31
C MET A 23 -4.99 0.16 -3.20
N ASP A 24 -5.40 -0.16 -4.43
CA ASP A 24 -4.57 -0.92 -5.36
C ASP A 24 -3.41 -0.07 -5.93
N GLY A 25 -2.18 -0.38 -5.52
CA GLY A 25 -0.95 0.28 -5.98
C GLY A 25 -0.55 -0.01 -7.44
N LYS A 26 -1.31 -0.87 -8.14
CA LYS A 26 -1.15 -1.12 -9.58
C LYS A 26 -1.80 -0.06 -10.45
N LYS A 27 -2.80 0.66 -9.92
CA LYS A 27 -3.56 1.69 -10.65
C LYS A 27 -2.96 3.06 -10.41
N ARG A 28 -2.60 3.76 -11.49
CA ARG A 28 -2.10 5.14 -11.46
C ARG A 28 -3.12 6.10 -10.84
N SER A 29 -4.41 5.89 -11.06
CA SER A 29 -5.49 6.72 -10.51
C SER A 29 -5.50 6.80 -8.98
N ASN A 30 -4.96 5.77 -8.33
CA ASN A 30 -4.92 5.67 -6.86
C ASN A 30 -3.67 6.31 -6.26
N ILE A 31 -2.72 6.75 -7.08
CA ILE A 31 -1.43 7.26 -6.62
C ILE A 31 -1.29 8.71 -7.08
N LYS A 32 -1.02 9.59 -6.12
CA LYS A 32 -0.83 11.03 -6.30
C LYS A 32 0.42 11.45 -5.54
N PRO A 33 1.14 12.50 -5.99
CA PRO A 33 2.14 13.15 -5.17
C PRO A 33 1.57 13.54 -3.81
N GLY A 34 2.37 13.40 -2.75
CA GLY A 34 1.96 13.63 -1.36
C GLY A 34 1.35 12.43 -0.63
N LEU A 35 1.04 11.32 -1.31
CA LEU A 35 0.53 10.11 -0.65
C LEU A 35 1.63 9.33 0.06
N ARG A 36 1.31 8.78 1.24
CA ARG A 36 2.16 7.79 1.93
C ARG A 36 1.98 6.42 1.28
N VAL A 37 3.10 5.81 0.90
CA VAL A 37 3.12 4.53 0.22
C VAL A 37 4.26 3.66 0.72
N ASN A 38 4.09 2.35 0.59
CA ASN A 38 5.19 1.41 0.67
C ASN A 38 5.64 1.03 -0.74
N ILE A 39 6.93 1.20 -1.02
CA ILE A 39 7.56 0.82 -2.28
C ILE A 39 8.54 -0.32 -2.07
N VAL A 40 8.72 -1.16 -3.10
CA VAL A 40 9.87 -2.06 -3.18
C VAL A 40 10.95 -1.43 -4.06
N LEU A 41 12.15 -1.29 -3.51
CA LEU A 41 13.32 -0.83 -4.25
C LEU A 41 13.88 -1.96 -5.11
N LYS A 42 14.68 -1.63 -6.14
CA LYS A 42 15.29 -2.65 -7.01
C LYS A 42 16.15 -3.64 -6.21
N GLN A 43 16.94 -3.13 -5.27
CA GLN A 43 17.80 -3.94 -4.39
C GLN A 43 16.99 -4.87 -3.47
N ASP A 44 15.77 -4.48 -3.12
CA ASP A 44 14.90 -5.20 -2.20
C ASP A 44 13.91 -6.13 -2.91
N GLN A 45 13.94 -6.23 -4.24
CA GLN A 45 13.02 -7.11 -4.99
C GLN A 45 13.15 -8.59 -4.61
N ARG A 46 14.36 -9.04 -4.22
CA ARG A 46 14.61 -10.42 -3.78
C ARG A 46 14.17 -10.66 -2.33
N THR A 47 14.31 -9.65 -1.48
CA THR A 47 14.03 -9.75 -0.03
C THR A 47 12.57 -9.43 0.28
N GLY A 48 11.89 -8.68 -0.60
CA GLY A 48 10.54 -8.18 -0.36
C GLY A 48 10.47 -7.04 0.64
N LYS A 49 11.63 -6.49 1.07
CA LYS A 49 11.66 -5.36 2.00
C LYS A 49 10.95 -4.16 1.38
N LEU A 50 10.04 -3.56 2.15
CA LEU A 50 9.31 -2.36 1.77
C LEU A 50 9.95 -1.15 2.42
N THR A 51 10.02 -0.06 1.67
CA THR A 51 10.40 1.26 2.15
C THR A 51 9.15 2.13 2.15
N GLU A 52 8.82 2.67 3.32
CA GLU A 52 7.77 3.66 3.46
C GLU A 52 8.28 5.04 3.02
N GLY A 53 7.43 5.82 2.36
CA GLY A 53 7.66 7.25 2.21
C GLY A 53 6.55 7.97 1.46
N ILE A 54 6.79 9.26 1.18
CA ILE A 54 5.85 10.14 0.50
C ILE A 54 6.19 10.19 -0.98
N VAL A 55 5.18 10.02 -1.84
CA VAL A 55 5.35 10.11 -3.30
C VAL A 55 5.69 11.55 -3.70
N LYS A 56 6.82 11.72 -4.39
CA LYS A 56 7.18 12.96 -5.06
C LYS A 56 6.71 12.96 -6.52
N ASP A 57 7.19 12.00 -7.31
CA ASP A 57 6.92 11.92 -8.74
C ASP A 57 6.38 10.54 -9.15
N LEU A 58 5.46 10.51 -10.10
CA LEU A 58 5.05 9.29 -10.78
C LEU A 58 5.89 9.11 -12.06
N LEU A 59 6.64 8.01 -12.13
CA LEU A 59 7.54 7.70 -13.26
C LEU A 59 6.91 6.77 -14.30
N THR A 60 5.67 6.34 -14.08
CA THR A 60 4.92 5.47 -14.99
C THR A 60 3.80 6.25 -15.66
N LYS A 61 3.77 6.24 -16.99
CA LYS A 61 2.72 6.90 -17.79
C LYS A 61 1.44 6.07 -17.91
N SER A 62 1.57 4.75 -18.06
CA SER A 62 0.42 3.84 -18.21
C SER A 62 -0.50 3.86 -16.98
N GLY A 63 -1.80 3.70 -17.23
CA GLY A 63 -2.83 3.72 -16.19
C GLY A 63 -2.76 2.55 -15.20
N THR A 64 -2.25 1.40 -15.65
CA THR A 64 -2.11 0.18 -14.84
C THR A 64 -0.74 -0.46 -15.05
N HIS A 65 -0.18 -1.07 -14.02
CA HIS A 65 1.06 -1.85 -14.12
C HIS A 65 1.04 -3.09 -13.21
N PRO A 66 1.41 -4.29 -13.71
CA PRO A 66 1.27 -5.54 -12.97
C PRO A 66 2.09 -5.59 -11.67
N HIS A 67 3.24 -4.92 -11.64
CA HIS A 67 4.15 -4.92 -10.48
C HIS A 67 3.96 -3.72 -9.55
N GLY A 68 3.08 -2.78 -9.91
CA GLY A 68 2.92 -1.49 -9.24
C GLY A 68 3.39 -0.31 -10.11
N ILE A 69 2.85 0.86 -9.82
CA ILE A 69 3.30 2.12 -10.43
C ILE A 69 4.70 2.44 -9.91
N LYS A 70 5.61 2.81 -10.83
CA LYS A 70 6.94 3.28 -10.46
C LYS A 70 6.85 4.72 -9.98
N VAL A 71 7.37 5.01 -8.81
CA VAL A 71 7.39 6.35 -8.20
C VAL A 71 8.77 6.71 -7.71
N ARG A 72 9.00 8.00 -7.51
CA ARG A 72 10.09 8.57 -6.73
C ARG A 72 9.51 9.09 -5.41
N LEU A 73 10.16 8.77 -4.30
CA LEU A 73 9.82 9.32 -2.99
C LEU A 73 10.47 10.69 -2.78
N GLU A 74 9.98 11.46 -1.80
CA GLU A 74 10.62 12.73 -1.39
C GLU A 74 12.06 12.53 -0.91
N SER A 75 12.37 11.37 -0.32
CA SER A 75 13.73 10.94 0.04
C SER A 75 14.67 10.76 -1.16
N GLY A 76 14.14 10.72 -2.38
CA GLY A 76 14.87 10.46 -3.62
C GLY A 76 14.89 8.99 -4.05
N GLU A 77 14.42 8.08 -3.19
CA GLU A 77 14.36 6.64 -3.48
C GLU A 77 13.35 6.33 -4.59
N VAL A 78 13.63 5.32 -5.40
CA VAL A 78 12.81 4.96 -6.56
C VAL A 78 12.44 3.48 -6.51
N GLY A 79 11.14 3.20 -6.59
CA GLY A 79 10.63 1.84 -6.47
C GLY A 79 9.24 1.66 -7.07
N ARG A 80 8.69 0.46 -6.88
CA ARG A 80 7.33 0.08 -7.32
C ARG A 80 6.40 0.09 -6.12
N VAL A 81 5.28 0.80 -6.21
CA VAL A 81 4.28 0.85 -5.13
C VAL A 81 3.68 -0.55 -4.90
N LYS A 82 3.65 -0.96 -3.62
CA LYS A 82 3.03 -2.20 -3.15
C LYS A 82 1.80 -1.93 -2.30
N GLU A 83 1.87 -0.92 -1.44
CA GLU A 83 0.76 -0.56 -0.54
C GLU A 83 0.60 0.95 -0.51
N ILE A 84 -0.65 1.40 -0.33
CA ILE A 84 -1.02 2.80 -0.14
C ILE A 84 -1.51 2.90 1.30
N LEU A 85 -0.92 3.81 2.08
CA LEU A 85 -1.11 3.95 3.52
C LEU A 85 -1.94 5.19 3.88
N ASP A 86 -2.93 5.51 3.04
CA ASP A 86 -3.82 6.68 3.20
C ASP A 86 -4.52 6.73 4.58
#